data_AF-A0A9D0Z5U4-F1
#
_entry.id   AF-A0A9D0Z5U4-F1
#
_cell.length_a   1.000
_cell.length_b   1.000
_cell.length_c   1.000
_cell.angle_alpha   90.00
_cell.angle_beta   90.00
_cell.angle_gamma   90.00
#
_symmetry.space_group_name_H-M   'P 1'
#
loop_
_entity.id
_entity.type
_entity.pdbx_description
1 polymer ?
#
loop_
_entity_poly.entity_id
_entity_poly.type
_entity_poly.pdbx_seq_one_letter_code
_entity_poly.pdbx_strand_id
1 'polypeptide(L)'
;MTFPELFEQMAVAERLKCSLRHSWTSSGRQESVAEHSWRLALLAALVSDAFPGLDRERLLLLCLFHDIGEAFTGDIPAFEKTAAHEAAEQSAVETWLASLPDGVRPWLSDLWREFEAQESREARLAKALDKMETLIQHNEASIDTWLPVEYELNFTYGQAQTDGDPYLSALRAAVNQVTREKIEQAQRD
;
A
#
# COMPACT_ATOMS: atom_id res chain seq x y z
N MET A 1 8.75 14.62 21.79
CA MET A 1 7.31 14.66 21.52
C MET A 1 6.57 14.69 22.85
N THR A 2 5.74 15.70 23.05
CA THR A 2 4.81 15.79 24.20
C THR A 2 3.53 15.00 23.91
N PHE A 3 2.69 14.74 24.92
CA PHE A 3 1.42 14.04 24.69
C PHE A 3 0.45 14.81 23.78
N PRO A 4 0.30 16.15 23.89
CA PRO A 4 -0.51 16.91 22.94
C PRO A 4 -0.03 16.74 21.49
N GLU A 5 1.28 16.86 21.23
CA GLU A 5 1.86 16.65 19.90
C GLU A 5 1.61 15.23 19.39
N LEU A 6 1.71 14.22 20.26
CA LEU A 6 1.39 12.83 19.92
C LEU A 6 -0.08 12.69 19.53
N PHE A 7 -1.01 13.27 20.28
CA PHE A 7 -2.45 13.19 19.98
C PHE A 7 -2.80 13.88 18.66
N GLU A 8 -2.13 14.96 18.30
CA GLU A 8 -2.25 15.57 16.97
C GLU A 8 -1.83 14.60 15.86
N GLN A 9 -0.72 13.87 16.04
CA GLN A 9 -0.29 12.88 15.06
C GLN A 9 -1.22 11.67 15.00
N MET A 10 -1.74 11.23 16.14
CA MET A 10 -2.74 10.16 16.18
C MET A 10 -4.04 10.59 15.49
N ALA A 11 -4.42 11.87 15.57
CA ALA A 11 -5.57 12.41 14.85
C ALA A 11 -5.34 12.46 13.33
N VAL A 12 -4.10 12.65 12.85
CA VAL A 12 -3.76 12.50 11.43
C VAL A 12 -3.90 11.04 10.99
N ALA A 13 -3.29 10.11 11.73
CA ALA A 13 -3.36 8.68 11.41
C ALA A 13 -4.80 8.12 11.46
N GLU A 14 -5.64 8.64 12.34
CA GLU A 14 -7.05 8.23 12.44
C GLU A 14 -7.83 8.49 11.15
N ARG A 15 -7.49 9.55 10.40
CA ARG A 15 -8.12 9.85 9.10
C ARG A 15 -7.99 8.72 8.11
N LEU A 16 -6.91 7.92 8.16
CA LEU A 16 -6.73 6.75 7.29
C LEU A 16 -7.77 5.66 7.52
N LYS A 17 -8.42 5.63 8.70
CA LYS A 17 -9.57 4.74 8.96
C LYS A 17 -10.83 5.19 8.22
N CYS A 18 -10.88 6.47 7.84
CA CYS A 18 -11.99 7.10 7.15
C CYS A 18 -11.73 7.28 5.64
N SER A 19 -10.46 7.28 5.21
CA SER A 19 -10.08 7.25 3.80
C SER A 19 -10.37 5.85 3.24
N LEU A 20 -11.32 5.76 2.31
CA LEU A 20 -11.72 4.50 1.67
C LEU A 20 -10.94 4.31 0.36
N ARG A 21 -10.52 3.08 0.11
CA ARG A 21 -9.88 2.62 -1.12
C ARG A 21 -10.92 2.17 -2.14
N HIS A 22 -10.49 2.02 -3.39
CA HIS A 22 -11.32 1.40 -4.44
C HIS A 22 -11.63 -0.08 -4.14
N SER A 23 -10.72 -0.79 -3.49
CA SER A 23 -10.89 -2.20 -3.14
C SER A 23 -12.04 -2.43 -2.15
N TRP A 24 -12.68 -3.60 -2.30
CA TRP A 24 -13.78 -4.05 -1.44
C TRP A 24 -13.37 -5.28 -0.65
N THR A 25 -13.89 -5.38 0.57
CA THR A 25 -13.79 -6.57 1.40
C THR A 25 -14.79 -7.64 0.94
N SER A 26 -14.54 -8.89 1.28
CA SER A 26 -15.45 -10.01 1.00
C SER A 26 -16.84 -9.88 1.67
N SER A 27 -16.99 -8.98 2.63
CA SER A 27 -18.28 -8.65 3.26
C SER A 27 -19.09 -7.58 2.51
N GLY A 28 -18.54 -7.00 1.43
CA GLY A 28 -19.21 -5.99 0.62
C GLY A 28 -19.05 -4.55 1.15
N ARG A 29 -18.06 -4.29 1.99
CA ARG A 29 -17.67 -2.93 2.43
C ARG A 29 -16.37 -2.52 1.73
N GLN A 30 -16.24 -1.24 1.36
CA GLN A 30 -14.95 -0.70 0.91
C GLN A 30 -13.89 -0.78 2.01
N GLU A 31 -12.69 -1.22 1.62
CA GLU A 31 -11.50 -1.22 2.46
C GLU A 31 -11.08 0.22 2.81
N SER A 32 -10.58 0.46 4.02
CA SER A 32 -9.91 1.72 4.37
C SER A 32 -8.40 1.63 4.22
N VAL A 33 -7.74 2.76 4.04
CA VAL A 33 -6.26 2.84 3.93
C VAL A 33 -5.57 2.27 5.17
N ALA A 34 -6.17 2.46 6.36
CA ALA A 34 -5.67 1.88 7.60
C ALA A 34 -5.74 0.33 7.61
N GLU A 35 -6.80 -0.25 7.05
CA GLU A 35 -6.96 -1.71 6.95
C GLU A 35 -5.96 -2.31 5.96
N HIS A 36 -5.79 -1.68 4.80
CA HIS A 36 -4.75 -2.00 3.82
C HIS A 36 -3.36 -1.99 4.46
N SER A 37 -2.99 -0.87 5.11
CA SER A 37 -1.67 -0.70 5.72
C SER A 37 -1.38 -1.74 6.81
N TRP A 38 -2.38 -2.08 7.63
CA TRP A 38 -2.25 -3.16 8.62
C TRP A 38 -2.04 -4.52 7.96
N ARG A 39 -2.85 -4.85 6.95
CA ARG A 39 -2.81 -6.16 6.27
C ARG A 39 -1.52 -6.31 5.46
N LEU A 40 -1.05 -5.23 4.84
CA LEU A 40 0.25 -5.14 4.18
C LEU A 40 1.39 -5.40 5.17
N ALA A 41 1.38 -4.77 6.35
CA ALA A 41 2.41 -5.01 7.36
C ALA A 41 2.44 -6.48 7.83
N LEU A 42 1.26 -7.12 7.97
CA LEU A 42 1.16 -8.54 8.27
C LEU A 42 1.72 -9.41 7.13
N LEU A 43 1.37 -9.10 5.88
CA LEU A 43 1.93 -9.78 4.71
C LEU A 43 3.47 -9.66 4.70
N ALA A 44 3.99 -8.44 4.88
CA ALA A 44 5.42 -8.16 4.95
C ALA A 44 6.13 -8.96 6.05
N ALA A 45 5.54 -9.06 7.24
CA ALA A 45 6.08 -9.88 8.32
C ALA A 45 6.21 -11.35 7.91
N LEU A 46 5.18 -11.92 7.28
CA LEU A 46 5.12 -13.33 6.91
C LEU A 46 6.08 -13.70 5.77
N VAL A 47 6.30 -12.79 4.81
CA VAL A 47 7.21 -13.05 3.68
C VAL A 47 8.66 -12.70 3.98
N SER A 48 8.94 -11.92 5.03
CA SER A 48 10.28 -11.38 5.31
C SER A 48 11.36 -12.46 5.49
N ASP A 49 11.01 -13.67 5.95
CA ASP A 49 11.94 -14.80 6.09
C ASP A 49 12.52 -15.27 4.75
N ALA A 50 11.84 -15.00 3.63
CA ALA A 50 12.34 -15.29 2.29
C ALA A 50 13.48 -14.34 1.85
N PHE A 51 13.75 -13.28 2.61
CA PHE A 51 14.71 -12.23 2.27
C PHE A 51 15.79 -12.08 3.35
N PRO A 52 16.88 -12.86 3.29
CA PRO A 52 17.96 -12.77 4.27
C PRO A 52 18.62 -11.38 4.36
N GLY A 53 18.98 -11.00 5.58
CA GLY A 53 19.70 -9.76 5.90
C GLY A 53 18.86 -8.50 5.75
N LEU A 54 17.53 -8.62 5.73
CA LEU A 54 16.58 -7.52 5.62
C LEU A 54 16.20 -7.03 7.02
N ASP A 55 16.11 -5.72 7.21
CA ASP A 55 15.65 -5.13 8.47
C ASP A 55 14.12 -5.20 8.55
N ARG A 56 13.62 -6.18 9.32
CA ARG A 56 12.18 -6.40 9.49
C ARG A 56 11.50 -5.22 10.18
N GLU A 57 12.15 -4.57 11.15
CA GLU A 57 11.53 -3.44 11.85
C GLU A 57 11.35 -2.28 10.87
N ARG A 58 12.38 -1.98 10.07
CA ARG A 58 12.32 -0.94 9.03
C ARG A 58 11.25 -1.26 7.97
N LEU A 59 11.18 -2.51 7.49
CA LEU A 59 10.16 -2.97 6.54
C LEU A 59 8.74 -2.72 7.08
N LEU A 60 8.47 -3.09 8.33
CA LEU A 60 7.15 -2.90 8.93
C LEU A 60 6.79 -1.42 9.10
N LEU A 61 7.77 -0.58 9.48
CA LEU A 61 7.57 0.86 9.56
C LEU A 61 7.24 1.47 8.20
N LEU A 62 7.92 1.04 7.12
CA LEU A 62 7.60 1.46 5.75
C LEU A 62 6.16 1.09 5.38
N CYS A 63 5.75 -0.17 5.62
CA CYS A 63 4.39 -0.61 5.35
C CYS A 63 3.31 0.17 6.13
N LEU A 64 3.57 0.50 7.40
CA LEU A 64 2.60 1.26 8.20
C LEU A 64 2.51 2.74 7.80
N PHE A 65 3.55 3.29 7.17
CA PHE A 65 3.66 4.71 6.88
C PHE A 65 3.44 5.08 5.41
N HIS A 66 3.50 4.10 4.50
CA HIS A 66 3.58 4.36 3.07
C HIS A 66 2.48 5.28 2.51
N ASP A 67 1.22 5.06 2.91
CA ASP A 67 0.07 5.81 2.43
C ASP A 67 -0.37 6.94 3.40
N ILE A 68 0.54 7.45 4.24
CA ILE A 68 0.19 8.55 5.17
C ILE A 68 -0.29 9.82 4.44
N GLY A 69 0.10 10.02 3.18
CA GLY A 69 -0.35 11.13 2.35
C GLY A 69 -1.85 11.13 2.07
N GLU A 70 -2.47 9.96 2.10
CA GLU A 70 -3.90 9.78 1.89
C GLU A 70 -4.74 10.26 3.10
N ALA A 71 -4.11 10.56 4.23
CA ALA A 71 -4.74 11.27 5.35
C ALA A 71 -5.06 12.74 5.02
N PHE A 72 -4.46 13.27 3.94
CA PHE A 72 -4.62 14.66 3.50
C PHE A 72 -5.36 14.78 2.18
N THR A 73 -5.12 13.83 1.26
CA THR A 73 -5.63 13.90 -0.11
C THR A 73 -6.72 12.88 -0.43
N GLY A 74 -6.91 11.88 0.44
CA GLY A 74 -7.72 10.69 0.15
C GLY A 74 -6.98 9.67 -0.73
N ASP A 75 -7.50 8.44 -0.79
CA ASP A 75 -7.00 7.43 -1.72
C ASP A 75 -7.49 7.76 -3.13
N ILE A 76 -6.57 7.67 -4.10
CA ILE A 76 -6.87 7.84 -5.52
C ILE A 76 -6.38 6.59 -6.23
N PRO A 77 -7.27 5.83 -6.91
CA PRO A 77 -6.90 4.57 -7.55
C PRO A 77 -5.77 4.76 -8.55
N ALA A 78 -4.88 3.76 -8.66
CA ALA A 78 -3.68 3.86 -9.50
C ALA A 78 -3.99 4.19 -10.98
N PHE A 79 -5.13 3.76 -11.50
CA PHE A 79 -5.56 4.03 -12.88
C PHE A 79 -6.19 5.43 -13.07
N GLU A 80 -6.46 6.17 -12.00
CA GLU A 80 -6.92 7.58 -12.01
C GLU A 80 -5.86 8.57 -11.49
N LYS A 81 -4.76 8.06 -10.90
CA LYS A 81 -3.69 8.89 -10.36
C LYS A 81 -3.00 9.67 -11.49
N THR A 82 -2.75 10.95 -11.24
CA THR A 82 -2.07 11.86 -12.18
C THR A 82 -0.88 12.52 -11.49
N ALA A 83 0.05 13.08 -12.27
CA ALA A 83 1.18 13.84 -11.72
C ALA A 83 0.75 15.02 -10.83
N ALA A 84 -0.42 15.61 -11.09
CA ALA A 84 -0.98 16.67 -10.24
C ALA A 84 -1.45 16.12 -8.89
N HIS A 85 -2.04 14.92 -8.87
CA HIS A 85 -2.41 14.23 -7.63
C HIS A 85 -1.17 13.87 -6.80
N GLU A 86 -0.14 13.32 -7.44
CA GLU A 86 1.14 12.99 -6.80
C GLU A 86 1.81 14.24 -6.20
N ALA A 87 1.89 15.34 -6.95
CA ALA A 87 2.49 16.59 -6.47
C ALA A 87 1.71 17.20 -5.29
N ALA A 88 0.37 17.11 -5.31
CA ALA A 88 -0.47 17.60 -4.22
C ALA A 88 -0.28 16.78 -2.94
N GLU A 89 -0.22 15.46 -3.06
CA GLU A 89 0.05 14.56 -1.94
C GLU A 89 1.45 14.77 -1.37
N GLN A 90 2.46 14.84 -2.25
CA GLN A 90 3.84 15.14 -1.87
C GLN A 90 3.93 16.44 -1.06
N SER A 91 3.31 17.52 -1.57
CA SER A 91 3.32 18.83 -0.90
C SER A 91 2.59 18.78 0.45
N ALA A 92 1.51 18.02 0.58
CA ALA A 92 0.79 17.87 1.83
C ALA A 92 1.62 17.12 2.88
N VAL A 93 2.26 16.01 2.50
CA VAL A 93 3.13 15.24 3.39
C VAL A 93 4.34 16.05 3.81
N GLU A 94 5.02 16.74 2.90
CA GLU A 94 6.17 17.59 3.23
C GLU A 94 5.80 18.71 4.21
N THR A 95 4.64 19.34 4.01
CA THR A 95 4.12 20.37 4.93
C THR A 95 3.86 19.80 6.32
N TRP A 96 3.25 18.62 6.38
CA TRP A 96 2.98 17.94 7.65
C TRP A 96 4.27 17.50 8.35
N LEU A 97 5.20 16.86 7.63
CA LEU A 97 6.52 16.46 8.16
C LEU A 97 7.28 17.66 8.72
N ALA A 98 7.26 18.81 8.03
CA ALA A 98 7.88 20.05 8.50
C ALA A 98 7.27 20.56 9.81
N SER A 99 6.00 20.24 10.11
CA SER A 99 5.34 20.61 11.37
C SER A 99 5.71 19.71 12.55
N LEU A 100 6.26 18.51 12.31
CA LEU A 100 6.58 17.55 13.36
C LEU A 100 7.69 18.03 14.29
N PRO A 101 7.72 17.61 15.58
CA PRO A 101 8.81 17.95 16.49
C PRO A 101 10.18 17.45 16.01
N ASP A 102 11.26 18.19 16.31
CA ASP A 102 12.63 17.88 15.84
C ASP A 102 13.13 16.49 16.25
N GLY A 103 12.61 15.92 17.34
CA GLY A 103 12.96 14.57 17.78
C GLY A 103 12.39 13.44 16.91
N VAL A 104 11.37 13.69 16.09
CA VAL A 104 10.76 12.69 15.21
C VAL A 104 10.83 13.05 13.73
N ARG A 105 10.85 14.35 13.41
CA ARG A 105 10.85 14.84 12.02
C ARG A 105 11.93 14.19 11.16
N PRO A 106 13.22 14.07 11.58
CA PRO A 106 14.28 13.56 10.71
C PRO A 106 14.00 12.13 10.25
N TRP A 107 13.79 11.20 11.20
CA TRP A 107 13.67 9.79 10.87
C TRP A 107 12.38 9.47 10.11
N LEU A 108 11.27 10.19 10.37
CA LEU A 108 10.03 10.06 9.60
C LEU A 108 10.15 10.63 8.19
N SER A 109 10.84 11.77 8.04
CA SER A 109 11.11 12.35 6.72
C SER A 109 12.00 11.41 5.89
N ASP A 110 12.99 10.78 6.52
CA ASP A 110 13.87 9.82 5.86
C ASP A 110 13.12 8.54 5.50
N LEU A 111 12.26 8.02 6.39
CA LEU A 111 11.39 6.86 6.11
C LEU A 111 10.49 7.10 4.89
N TRP A 112 9.86 8.27 4.85
CA TRP A 112 8.99 8.63 3.73
C TRP A 112 9.75 8.74 2.41
N ARG A 113 10.87 9.48 2.39
CA ARG A 113 11.70 9.63 1.19
C ARG A 113 12.26 8.30 0.70
N GLU A 114 12.69 7.43 1.62
CA GLU A 114 13.19 6.09 1.33
C GLU A 114 12.13 5.26 0.60
N PHE A 115 10.87 5.33 1.04
CA PHE A 115 9.75 4.64 0.39
C PHE A 115 9.48 5.20 -1.01
N GLU A 116 9.33 6.53 -1.13
CA GLU A 116 9.03 7.20 -2.40
C GLU A 116 10.10 6.94 -3.46
N ALA A 117 11.37 7.05 -3.07
CA ALA A 117 12.50 6.83 -3.97
C ALA A 117 12.84 5.35 -4.17
N GLN A 118 12.23 4.43 -3.40
CA GLN A 118 12.49 2.99 -3.45
C GLN A 118 14.00 2.66 -3.34
N GLU A 119 14.71 3.38 -2.45
CA GLU A 119 16.18 3.33 -2.38
C GLU A 119 16.70 2.05 -1.73
N SER A 120 16.07 1.61 -0.65
CA SER A 120 16.51 0.45 0.13
C SER A 120 15.93 -0.88 -0.39
N ARG A 121 16.39 -2.00 0.16
CA ARG A 121 15.80 -3.32 -0.12
C ARG A 121 14.41 -3.42 0.53
N GLU A 122 14.29 -2.85 1.72
CA GLU A 122 13.08 -2.77 2.53
C GLU A 122 11.99 -1.97 1.80
N ALA A 123 12.31 -0.80 1.25
CA ALA A 123 11.36 0.05 0.52
C ALA A 123 10.90 -0.58 -0.79
N ARG A 124 11.81 -1.19 -1.55
CA ARG A 124 11.46 -1.94 -2.77
C ARG A 124 10.55 -3.13 -2.45
N LEU A 125 10.85 -3.87 -1.38
CA LEU A 125 10.02 -4.97 -0.93
C LEU A 125 8.65 -4.48 -0.48
N ALA A 126 8.58 -3.43 0.36
CA ALA A 126 7.33 -2.82 0.79
C ALA A 126 6.47 -2.39 -0.40
N LYS A 127 7.06 -1.73 -1.41
CA LYS A 127 6.35 -1.31 -2.63
C LYS A 127 5.86 -2.49 -3.45
N ALA A 128 6.64 -3.56 -3.57
CA ALA A 128 6.21 -4.77 -4.26
C ALA A 128 5.02 -5.44 -3.54
N LEU A 129 5.10 -5.55 -2.21
CA LEU A 129 4.07 -6.17 -1.40
C LEU A 129 2.80 -5.33 -1.32
N ASP A 130 2.88 -4.00 -1.34
CA ASP A 130 1.71 -3.11 -1.49
C ASP A 130 0.87 -3.48 -2.71
N LYS A 131 1.53 -3.71 -3.85
CA LYS A 131 0.87 -4.14 -5.09
C LYS A 131 0.29 -5.54 -4.96
N MET A 132 1.01 -6.47 -4.32
CA MET A 132 0.51 -7.84 -4.15
C MET A 132 -0.68 -7.90 -3.19
N GLU A 133 -0.62 -7.16 -2.08
CA GLU A 133 -1.71 -7.03 -1.13
C GLU A 133 -2.97 -6.53 -1.85
N THR A 134 -2.85 -5.44 -2.61
CA THR A 134 -3.97 -4.87 -3.38
C THR A 134 -4.64 -5.92 -4.27
N LEU A 135 -3.85 -6.72 -5.00
CA LEU A 135 -4.37 -7.77 -5.88
C LEU A 135 -4.99 -8.95 -5.11
N ILE A 136 -4.42 -9.32 -3.96
CA ILE A 136 -4.97 -10.36 -3.09
C ILE A 136 -6.34 -9.91 -2.55
N GLN A 137 -6.44 -8.69 -2.01
CA GLN A 137 -7.71 -8.12 -1.53
C GLN A 137 -8.75 -8.02 -2.66
N HIS A 138 -8.32 -7.60 -3.85
CA HIS A 138 -9.20 -7.50 -5.01
C HIS A 138 -9.73 -8.87 -5.47
N ASN A 139 -8.91 -9.92 -5.38
CA ASN A 139 -9.34 -11.30 -5.62
C ASN A 139 -10.32 -11.84 -4.57
N GLU A 140 -10.34 -11.29 -3.35
CA GLU A 140 -11.30 -11.66 -2.30
C GLU A 140 -12.63 -10.88 -2.38
N ALA A 141 -12.63 -9.70 -3.00
CA ALA A 141 -13.81 -8.89 -3.27
C ALA A 141 -14.83 -9.62 -4.16
N SER A 142 -16.11 -9.21 -4.19
CA SER A 142 -17.02 -9.70 -5.24
C SER A 142 -16.52 -9.25 -6.61
N ILE A 143 -16.65 -10.10 -7.63
CA ILE A 143 -16.30 -9.69 -9.00
C ILE A 143 -17.22 -8.57 -9.52
N ASP A 144 -18.41 -8.42 -8.93
CA ASP A 144 -19.36 -7.35 -9.28
C ASP A 144 -18.82 -5.96 -8.95
N THR A 145 -17.80 -5.85 -8.09
CA THR A 145 -17.15 -4.56 -7.78
C THR A 145 -16.03 -4.21 -8.76
N TRP A 146 -15.68 -5.11 -9.67
CA TRP A 146 -14.58 -4.92 -10.61
C TRP A 146 -15.00 -4.03 -11.78
N LEU A 147 -14.18 -3.05 -12.11
CA LEU A 147 -14.31 -2.20 -13.29
C LEU A 147 -13.75 -2.91 -14.53
N PRO A 148 -14.21 -2.55 -15.75
CA PRO A 148 -13.71 -3.16 -16.98
C PRO A 148 -12.19 -3.08 -17.16
N VAL A 149 -11.55 -2.01 -16.67
CA VAL A 149 -10.09 -1.83 -16.76
C VAL A 149 -9.31 -2.86 -15.93
N GLU A 150 -9.92 -3.37 -14.85
CA GLU A 150 -9.25 -4.20 -13.86
C GLU A 150 -9.03 -5.64 -14.35
N TYR A 151 -9.85 -6.11 -15.30
CA TYR A 151 -9.71 -7.44 -15.90
C TYR A 151 -8.35 -7.65 -16.58
N GLU A 152 -7.77 -6.59 -17.14
CA GLU A 152 -6.43 -6.62 -17.76
C GLU A 152 -5.37 -6.04 -16.82
N LEU A 153 -5.70 -4.95 -16.11
CA LEU A 153 -4.76 -4.26 -15.23
C LEU A 153 -4.22 -5.19 -14.14
N ASN A 154 -5.05 -6.06 -13.57
CA ASN A 154 -4.65 -6.95 -12.48
C ASN A 154 -3.48 -7.88 -12.83
N PHE A 155 -3.33 -8.25 -14.11
CA PHE A 155 -2.22 -9.09 -14.57
C PHE A 155 -0.89 -8.34 -14.74
N THR A 156 -0.94 -7.02 -14.90
CA THR A 156 0.23 -6.17 -15.17
C THR A 156 0.60 -5.29 -13.97
N TYR A 157 -0.33 -5.06 -13.04
CA TYR A 157 -0.11 -4.26 -11.85
C TYR A 157 0.95 -4.88 -10.94
N GLY A 158 1.92 -4.07 -10.51
CA GLY A 158 3.05 -4.52 -9.70
C GLY A 158 4.13 -5.32 -10.46
N GLN A 159 4.03 -5.43 -11.79
CA GLN A 159 5.02 -6.17 -12.58
C GLN A 159 6.45 -5.65 -12.41
N ALA A 160 6.64 -4.33 -12.57
CA ALA A 160 7.95 -3.70 -12.47
C ALA A 160 8.62 -3.92 -11.10
N GLN A 161 7.82 -4.03 -10.04
CA GLN A 161 8.29 -4.22 -8.66
C GLN A 161 8.62 -5.69 -8.33
N THR A 162 8.14 -6.65 -9.13
CA THR A 162 8.23 -8.09 -8.82
C THR A 162 9.10 -8.88 -9.80
N ASP A 163 9.25 -8.45 -11.06
CA ASP A 163 10.01 -9.16 -12.11
C ASP A 163 11.49 -9.41 -11.74
N GLY A 164 12.08 -8.55 -10.91
CA GLY A 164 13.50 -8.63 -10.54
C GLY A 164 13.84 -9.64 -9.44
N ASP A 165 12.83 -10.27 -8.82
CA ASP A 165 13.03 -11.17 -7.68
C ASP A 165 12.24 -12.50 -7.87
N PRO A 166 12.90 -13.67 -7.76
CA PRO A 166 12.23 -14.95 -7.99
C PRO A 166 11.08 -15.24 -7.04
N TYR A 167 11.16 -14.83 -5.77
CA TYR A 167 10.10 -15.05 -4.80
C TYR A 167 8.90 -14.17 -5.12
N LEU A 168 9.13 -12.88 -5.38
CA LEU A 168 8.05 -11.94 -5.74
C LEU A 168 7.39 -12.30 -7.08
N SER A 169 8.18 -12.76 -8.05
CA SER A 169 7.66 -13.27 -9.32
C SER A 169 6.76 -14.50 -9.12
N ALA A 170 7.15 -15.43 -8.26
CA ALA A 170 6.34 -16.60 -7.93
C ALA A 170 5.06 -16.22 -7.16
N LEU A 171 5.15 -15.28 -6.21
CA LEU A 171 3.99 -14.75 -5.50
C LEU A 171 2.98 -14.12 -6.47
N ARG A 172 3.44 -13.25 -7.37
CA ARG A 172 2.55 -12.64 -8.38
C ARG A 172 1.96 -13.68 -9.32
N ALA A 173 2.72 -14.70 -9.73
CA ALA A 173 2.18 -15.78 -10.56
C ALA A 173 1.04 -16.53 -9.84
N ALA A 174 1.16 -16.76 -8.53
CA ALA A 174 0.10 -17.36 -7.72
C ALA A 174 -1.14 -16.44 -7.63
N VAL A 175 -0.94 -15.14 -7.41
CA VAL A 175 -2.03 -14.14 -7.41
C VAL A 175 -2.75 -14.10 -8.76
N ASN A 176 -2.01 -14.08 -9.88
CA ASN A 176 -2.57 -14.09 -11.23
C ASN A 176 -3.38 -15.35 -11.53
N GLN A 177 -2.98 -16.50 -10.98
CA GLN A 177 -3.73 -17.74 -11.12
C GLN A 177 -5.11 -17.61 -10.44
N VAL A 178 -5.17 -17.06 -9.23
CA VAL A 178 -6.44 -16.80 -8.51
C VAL A 178 -7.32 -15.82 -9.29
N THR A 179 -6.74 -14.75 -9.83
CA THR A 179 -7.44 -13.77 -10.68
C THR A 179 -8.09 -14.45 -11.89
N ARG A 180 -7.35 -15.31 -12.59
CA ARG A 180 -7.87 -16.05 -13.76
C ARG A 180 -9.03 -16.96 -13.39
N GLU A 181 -8.88 -17.75 -12.33
CA GLU A 181 -9.91 -18.67 -11.84
C GLU A 181 -11.21 -17.94 -11.48
N LYS A 182 -11.08 -16.76 -10.85
CA LYS A 182 -12.23 -15.92 -10.49
C LYS A 182 -12.97 -15.39 -11.72
N ILE A 183 -12.25 -14.87 -12.72
CA ILE A 183 -12.84 -14.40 -13.99
C ILE A 183 -13.54 -15.56 -14.70
N GLU A 184 -12.90 -16.72 -14.80
CA GLU A 184 -13.48 -17.90 -15.44
C GLU A 184 -14.73 -18.40 -14.72
N GLN A 185 -14.78 -18.31 -13.38
CA GLN A 185 -15.96 -18.67 -12.60
C GLN A 185 -17.14 -17.74 -12.90
N ALA A 186 -16.90 -16.43 -12.93
CA ALA A 186 -17.94 -15.44 -13.20
C ALA A 186 -18.53 -15.53 -14.62
N GLN A 187 -17.79 -16.09 -15.58
CA GLN A 187 -18.29 -16.33 -16.94
C GLN A 187 -19.18 -17.59 -17.05
N ARG A 188 -19.14 -18.47 -16.05
CA ARG A 188 -19.93 -19.71 -16.01
C ARG A 188 -21.30 -19.54 -15.33
N ASP A 189 -21.42 -18.52 -14.48
CA ASP A 189 -22.61 -18.19 -13.70
C ASP A 189 -23.55 -17.23 -14.46
#